data_AF-A0A7X1L8G9-F1
#
_entry.id   AF-A0A7X1L8G9-F1
#
_cell.length_a   1.000
_cell.length_b   1.000
_cell.length_c   1.000
_cell.angle_alpha   90.00
_cell.angle_beta   90.00
_cell.angle_gamma   90.00
#
_symmetry.space_group_name_H-M   'P 1'
#
loop_
_entity.id
_entity.type
_entity.pdbx_description
1 polymer ?
#
loop_
_entity_poly.entity_id
_entity_poly.type
_entity_poly.pdbx_seq_one_letter_code
_entity_poly.pdbx_strand_id
1 'polypeptide(L)'
;MSSLKKCFNIRSRDFIHAGEASITVQQLLKQMRFDSALIRRIAICGYEGEMNVVMHGGDGLYCVEIKTDKIMLDISDKGRSVHQFRLLNHAWKTI
;
A
#
# COMPACT_ATOMS: atom_id res chain seq x y z
N MET A 1 -22.14 -3.73 0.84
CA MET A 1 -20.96 -4.48 0.35
C MET A 1 -19.83 -4.29 1.34
N SER A 2 -19.28 -5.36 1.90
CA SER A 2 -18.25 -5.28 2.93
C SER A 2 -16.89 -4.98 2.30
N SER A 3 -16.31 -3.81 2.61
CA SER A 3 -14.94 -3.45 2.24
C SER A 3 -14.05 -3.51 3.48
N LEU A 4 -12.89 -4.16 3.38
CA LEU A 4 -11.88 -4.14 4.45
C LEU A 4 -10.97 -2.93 4.23
N LYS A 5 -10.93 -2.00 5.18
CA LYS A 5 -10.01 -0.87 5.17
C LYS A 5 -9.10 -0.91 6.38
N LYS A 6 -7.79 -0.74 6.16
CA LYS A 6 -6.79 -0.68 7.24
C LYS A 6 -5.83 0.47 6.96
N CYS A 7 -5.55 1.28 7.98
CA CYS A 7 -4.66 2.42 7.88
C CYS A 7 -3.59 2.38 8.97
N PHE A 8 -2.40 2.84 8.63
CA PHE A 8 -1.20 2.85 9.47
C PHE A 8 -0.56 4.23 9.41
N ASN A 9 -0.09 4.73 10.55
CA ASN A 9 0.64 5.98 10.58
C ASN A 9 2.08 5.77 10.14
N ILE A 10 2.59 6.68 9.33
CA ILE A 10 4.01 6.74 8.95
C ILE A 10 4.61 7.94 9.67
N ARG A 11 5.72 7.75 10.38
CA ARG A 11 6.46 8.84 11.01
C ARG A 11 7.61 9.29 10.13
N SER A 12 7.71 10.60 9.87
CA SER A 12 8.82 11.16 9.09
C SER A 12 10.15 10.87 9.78
N ARG A 13 11.17 10.49 8.99
CA ARG A 13 12.52 10.15 9.47
C ARG A 13 12.63 9.01 10.48
N ASP A 14 11.55 8.26 10.72
CA ASP A 14 11.57 7.06 11.56
C ASP A 14 12.01 5.85 10.72
N PHE A 15 13.31 5.78 10.43
CA PHE A 15 13.90 4.69 9.65
C PHE A 15 13.89 3.34 10.38
N ILE A 16 13.69 3.35 11.70
CA ILE A 16 13.64 2.12 12.52
C ILE A 16 12.36 1.34 12.21
N HIS A 17 11.22 2.04 12.11
CA HIS A 17 9.91 1.44 11.85
C HIS A 17 9.48 1.56 10.38
N ALA A 18 10.35 2.07 9.51
CA ALA A 18 10.03 2.23 8.10
C ALA A 18 9.83 0.88 7.41
N GLY A 19 8.73 0.73 6.68
CA GLY A 19 8.36 -0.51 5.99
C GLY A 19 7.42 -1.40 6.79
N GLU A 20 7.15 -1.11 8.07
CA GLU A 20 6.24 -1.92 8.88
C GLU A 20 4.81 -1.93 8.32
N ALA A 21 4.34 -0.81 7.78
CA ALA A 21 3.01 -0.73 7.20
C ALA A 21 2.90 -1.61 5.94
N SER A 22 3.85 -1.49 5.01
CA SER A 22 3.91 -2.30 3.80
C SER A 22 4.07 -3.80 4.09
N ILE A 23 4.92 -4.19 5.05
CA ILE A 23 5.06 -5.60 5.48
C ILE A 23 3.74 -6.13 6.05
N THR A 24 3.07 -5.34 6.89
CA THR A 24 1.78 -5.74 7.49
C THR A 24 0.71 -5.94 6.41
N VAL A 25 0.67 -5.08 5.39
CA VAL A 25 -0.26 -5.25 4.25
C VAL A 25 0.11 -6.47 3.41
N GLN A 26 1.38 -6.72 3.15
CA GLN A 26 1.83 -7.93 2.46
C GLN A 26 1.37 -9.19 3.20
N GLN A 27 1.52 -9.24 4.52
CA GLN A 27 1.09 -10.36 5.35
C GLN A 27 -0.44 -10.54 5.32
N LEU A 28 -1.19 -9.44 5.40
CA LEU A 28 -2.65 -9.45 5.29
C LEU A 28 -3.10 -10.08 3.95
N LEU A 29 -2.50 -9.67 2.83
CA LEU A 29 -2.86 -10.21 1.52
C LEU A 29 -2.49 -11.69 1.38
N LYS A 30 -1.39 -12.14 1.99
CA LYS A 30 -1.03 -13.57 2.08
C LYS A 30 -2.08 -14.37 2.86
N GLN A 31 -2.53 -13.85 4.00
CA GLN A 31 -3.58 -14.49 4.81
C GLN A 31 -4.91 -14.59 4.06
N MET A 32 -5.22 -13.61 3.21
CA MET A 32 -6.39 -13.60 2.34
C MET A 32 -6.22 -14.44 1.06
N ARG A 33 -5.08 -15.13 0.89
CA ARG A 33 -4.77 -16.02 -0.25
C ARG A 33 -4.82 -15.34 -1.62
N PHE A 34 -4.40 -14.06 -1.69
CA PHE A 34 -4.20 -13.40 -2.99
C PHE A 34 -3.03 -14.03 -3.76
N ASP A 35 -3.03 -13.83 -5.08
CA ASP A 35 -1.96 -14.26 -5.97
C ASP A 35 -0.60 -13.66 -5.56
N SER A 36 0.46 -14.46 -5.65
CA SER A 36 1.79 -14.07 -5.18
C SER A 36 2.41 -12.94 -6.02
N ALA A 37 2.12 -12.90 -7.33
CA ALA A 37 2.59 -11.82 -8.20
C ALA A 37 1.85 -10.51 -7.87
N LEU A 38 0.56 -10.57 -7.58
CA LEU A 38 -0.22 -9.43 -7.07
C LEU A 38 0.33 -8.92 -5.74
N ILE A 39 0.56 -9.81 -4.78
CA ILE A 39 1.12 -9.47 -3.47
C ILE A 39 2.48 -8.80 -3.62
N ARG A 40 3.35 -9.34 -4.49
CA ARG A 40 4.68 -8.77 -4.74
C ARG A 40 4.60 -7.36 -5.30
N ARG A 41 3.72 -7.10 -6.27
CA ARG A 41 3.52 -5.76 -6.83
C ARG A 41 3.05 -4.77 -5.77
N ILE A 42 2.05 -5.14 -4.96
CA ILE A 42 1.52 -4.26 -3.91
C ILE A 42 2.59 -3.99 -2.83
N ALA A 43 3.36 -5.01 -2.44
CA ALA A 43 4.40 -4.85 -1.44
C ALA A 43 5.51 -3.90 -1.90
N ILE A 44 5.96 -4.01 -3.15
CA ILE A 44 6.99 -3.12 -3.72
C ILE A 44 6.47 -1.69 -3.81
N CYS A 45 5.30 -1.47 -4.43
CA CYS A 45 4.73 -0.13 -4.56
C CYS A 45 4.42 0.51 -3.20
N GLY A 46 3.94 -0.30 -2.25
CA GLY A 46 3.67 0.14 -0.90
C GLY A 46 4.92 0.56 -0.14
N TYR A 47 5.96 -0.27 -0.20
CA TYR A 47 7.24 0.03 0.43
C TYR A 47 7.88 1.28 -0.16
N GLU A 48 7.92 1.42 -1.48
CA GLU A 48 8.46 2.62 -2.15
C GLU A 48 7.69 3.89 -1.76
N GLY A 49 6.35 3.84 -1.74
CA GLY A 49 5.53 4.95 -1.30
C GLY A 49 5.73 5.32 0.17
N GLU A 50 5.78 4.31 1.05
CA GLU A 50 6.07 4.50 2.48
C GLU A 50 7.44 5.13 2.69
N MET A 51 8.46 4.62 2.00
CA MET A 51 9.81 5.16 2.08
C MET A 51 9.89 6.60 1.56
N ASN A 52 9.15 6.94 0.52
CA ASN A 52 9.08 8.31 0.03
C ASN A 52 8.57 9.27 1.12
N VAL A 53 7.53 8.86 1.86
CA VAL A 53 7.01 9.64 3.00
C VAL A 53 8.05 9.74 4.11
N VAL A 54 8.69 8.63 4.49
CA VAL A 54 9.72 8.62 5.55
C VAL A 54 10.92 9.52 5.20
N MET A 55 11.37 9.50 3.94
CA MET A 55 12.57 10.21 3.49
C MET A 55 12.31 11.70 3.20
N HIS A 56 11.19 12.01 2.54
CA HIS A 56 10.96 13.33 1.94
C HIS A 56 9.68 14.01 2.44
N GLY A 57 8.75 13.26 3.01
CA GLY A 57 7.47 13.76 3.51
C GLY A 57 7.50 14.21 4.98
N GLY A 58 6.37 14.74 5.44
CA GLY A 58 6.05 14.86 6.86
C GLY A 58 5.52 13.54 7.43
N ASP A 59 4.87 13.59 8.60
CA ASP A 59 4.08 12.42 9.04
C ASP A 59 3.06 12.09 7.95
N GLY A 60 2.78 10.81 7.77
CA GLY A 60 1.88 10.35 6.73
C GLY A 60 0.97 9.23 7.17
N LEU A 61 0.21 8.73 6.20
CA LEU A 61 -0.76 7.68 6.38
C LEU A 61 -0.63 6.68 5.23
N TYR A 62 -0.52 5.41 5.57
CA TYR A 62 -0.60 4.27 4.65
C TYR A 62 -1.97 3.62 4.83
N CYS A 63 -2.83 3.66 3.83
CA CYS A 63 -4.13 3.00 3.83
C CYS A 63 -4.24 1.97 2.72
N VAL A 64 -4.78 0.79 3.06
CA VAL A 64 -5.20 -0.23 2.10
C VAL A 64 -6.71 -0.43 2.22
N GLU A 65 -7.39 -0.47 1.08
CA GLU A 65 -8.81 -0.79 0.98
C GLU A 65 -9.01 -1.95 0.00
N ILE A 66 -9.56 -3.05 0.50
CA ILE A 66 -9.82 -4.27 -0.26
C ILE A 66 -11.32 -4.38 -0.49
N LYS A 67 -11.69 -4.44 -1.76
CA LYS A 67 -13.05 -4.69 -2.25
C LYS A 67 -13.08 -5.99 -3.03
N THR A 68 -14.28 -6.48 -3.31
CA THR A 68 -14.48 -7.73 -4.07
C THR A 68 -13.82 -7.69 -5.46
N ASP A 69 -13.73 -6.52 -6.08
CA ASP A 69 -13.25 -6.30 -7.44
C ASP A 69 -11.85 -5.67 -7.53
N LYS A 70 -11.37 -5.02 -6.46
CA LYS A 70 -10.12 -4.24 -6.50
C LYS A 70 -9.46 -4.07 -5.14
N ILE A 71 -8.16 -3.78 -5.18
CA ILE A 71 -7.37 -3.33 -4.04
C ILE A 71 -6.90 -1.91 -4.33
N MET A 72 -7.09 -1.01 -3.36
CA MET A 72 -6.64 0.37 -3.43
C MET A 72 -5.60 0.60 -2.35
N LEU A 73 -4.48 1.21 -2.76
CA LEU A 73 -3.40 1.63 -1.88
C LEU A 73 -3.33 3.15 -1.92
N ASP A 74 -3.41 3.78 -0.75
CA ASP A 74 -3.33 5.23 -0.59
C ASP A 74 -2.23 5.54 0.41
N ILE A 75 -1.19 6.24 -0.05
CA ILE A 75 -0.08 6.68 0.78
C ILE A 75 0.00 8.19 0.64
N SER A 76 -0.09 8.89 1.77
CA SER A 76 -0.14 10.35 1.83
C SER A 76 0.78 10.87 2.91
N ASP A 77 1.38 12.04 2.69
CA ASP A 77 2.09 12.80 3.71
C ASP A 77 1.33 14.09 4.06
N LYS A 78 1.53 14.64 5.26
CA LYS A 78 0.90 15.88 5.73
C LYS A 78 1.25 17.13 4.90
N GLY A 79 2.22 17.07 3.98
CA GLY A 79 2.64 18.18 3.13
C GLY A 79 2.15 18.11 1.68
N ARG A 80 1.82 16.92 1.17
CA ARG A 80 1.29 16.73 -0.19
C ARG A 80 0.48 15.44 -0.26
N SER A 81 -0.79 15.55 -0.62
CA SER A 81 -1.56 14.39 -1.04
C SER A 81 -1.09 13.93 -2.42
N VAL A 82 -1.31 12.64 -2.68
CA VAL A 82 -1.33 11.95 -3.99
C VAL A 82 -0.07 11.15 -4.34
N HIS A 83 -0.06 9.86 -3.97
CA HIS A 83 0.31 8.77 -4.86
C HIS A 83 -0.83 7.74 -4.91
N GLN A 84 -1.76 7.92 -5.86
CA GLN A 84 -2.78 6.91 -6.18
C GLN A 84 -2.17 5.84 -7.10
N PHE A 85 -1.74 4.71 -6.55
CA PHE A 85 -1.49 3.53 -7.38
C PHE A 85 -2.79 2.74 -7.52
N ARG A 86 -3.48 2.95 -8.64
CA ARG A 86 -4.64 2.18 -9.05
C ARG A 86 -4.16 0.90 -9.73
N LEU A 87 -4.16 -0.22 -9.02
CA LEU A 87 -4.02 -1.52 -9.69
C LEU A 87 -5.38 -1.91 -10.29
N LEU A 88 -5.57 -1.65 -11.58
CA LEU A 88 -6.71 -2.14 -12.34
C LEU A 88 -6.56 -3.63 -12.59
N ASN A 89 -7.50 -4.41 -12.08
CA ASN A 89 -7.69 -5.80 -12.45
C ASN A 89 -8.43 -5.84 -13.80
N HIS A 90 -7.72 -5.61 -14.90
CA HIS A 90 -8.17 -6.02 -16.21
C HIS A 90 -7.01 -6.66 -16.97
N ALA A 91 -7.14 -7.98 -17.15
CA ALA A 91 -6.57 -8.81 -18.21
C ALA A 91 -5.24 -8.36 -18.84
N TRP A 92 -4.16 -9.08 -18.51
CA TRP A 92 -3.11 -9.33 -19.50
C TRP A 92 -3.31 -10.76 -20.03
N LYS A 93 -4.28 -10.88 -20.94
CA LYS A 93 -4.28 -11.87 -22.01
C LYS A 93 -3.51 -11.20 -23.17
N THR A 94 -2.41 -11.81 -23.64
CA THR A 94 -1.80 -11.64 -24.99
C THR A 94 -1.23 -10.22 -25.23
N ILE A 95 0.07 -9.99 -25.48
CA ILE A 95 1.03 -10.50 -26.47
C ILE A 95 2.44 -10.41 -25.84
#